data_AF-G2QX87-F1
#
_entry.id   AF-G2QX87-F1
#
_cell.length_a   1.000
_cell.length_b   1.000
_cell.length_c   1.000
_cell.angle_alpha   90.00
_cell.angle_beta   90.00
_cell.angle_gamma   90.00
#
_symmetry.space_group_name_H-M   'P 1'
#
loop_
_entity.id
_entity.type
_entity.pdbx_description
1 polymer ?
#
loop_
_entity_poly.entity_id
_entity_poly.type
_entity_poly.pdbx_seq_one_letter_code
_entity_poly.pdbx_strand_id
1 'polypeptide(L)'
;MESLLSLAFDNLASFDGGKIKKGLKQVEGLLAQICLSGPSSPRKQERERGREQAPRKVLADLSADPAFREFFKLQEGFEWNIAQRLLTTLDWLVVRGGDGQYDLLIVNALDLIQGALLLHPPSKALFSRSVHMNLLLDLLEPVNCPAIQSAAVATLVVALVDMPQNTRVFEQLDGLLTVTSLFKSRETGRDVKFRLTEFLYFYLTPETPSIPRAESRVNPAAPGLLQRSPSKLAKVFGGGVGGGGAAAARSSAAGANNASKGHERPGSSENGATLSVEAKKLLVDRYLPGVVDELLKDLDTYKPFGGVLS
;
A
#
# COMPACT_ATOMS: atom_id res chain seq x y z
N MET A 1 -2.49 5.13 22.17
CA MET A 1 -2.68 4.33 20.95
C MET A 1 -1.57 3.30 20.79
N GLU A 2 -0.30 3.69 20.95
CA GLU A 2 0.87 2.81 20.96
C GLU A 2 0.71 1.58 21.87
N SER A 3 0.23 1.73 23.11
CA SER A 3 -0.01 0.59 24.00
C SER A 3 -1.03 -0.42 23.49
N LEU A 4 -2.08 0.06 22.78
CA LEU A 4 -3.08 -0.81 22.15
C LEU A 4 -2.47 -1.57 20.97
N LEU A 5 -1.66 -0.87 20.15
CA LEU A 5 -0.93 -1.48 19.04
C LEU A 5 0.10 -2.49 19.54
N SER A 6 0.83 -2.20 20.62
CA SER A 6 1.81 -3.10 21.22
C SER A 6 1.14 -4.41 21.61
N LEU A 7 0.04 -4.33 22.37
CA LEU A 7 -0.68 -5.51 22.79
C LEU A 7 -1.26 -6.31 21.60
N ALA A 8 -1.75 -5.63 20.58
CA ALA A 8 -2.22 -6.27 19.36
C ALA A 8 -1.07 -6.98 18.62
N PHE A 9 0.08 -6.32 18.51
CA PHE A 9 1.24 -6.84 17.79
C PHE A 9 1.90 -8.01 18.50
N ASP A 10 1.94 -8.01 19.83
CA ASP A 10 2.40 -9.14 20.64
C ASP A 10 1.53 -10.38 20.39
N ASN A 11 0.21 -10.19 20.25
CA ASN A 11 -0.72 -11.26 19.92
C ASN A 11 -0.57 -11.73 18.46
N LEU A 12 -0.38 -10.80 17.51
CA LEU A 12 -0.17 -11.12 16.09
C LEU A 12 1.17 -11.80 15.80
N ALA A 13 2.20 -11.48 16.58
CA ALA A 13 3.51 -12.12 16.51
C ALA A 13 3.56 -13.48 17.21
N SER A 14 2.49 -13.85 17.91
CA SER A 14 2.40 -15.18 18.52
C SER A 14 2.15 -16.25 17.46
N PHE A 15 2.76 -17.41 17.62
CA PHE A 15 2.54 -18.56 16.73
C PHE A 15 1.30 -19.39 17.09
N ASP A 16 0.38 -18.82 17.88
CA ASP A 16 -0.83 -19.47 18.37
C ASP A 16 -2.06 -18.85 17.68
N GLY A 17 -2.87 -19.68 17.01
CA GLY A 17 -4.04 -19.20 16.27
C GLY A 17 -5.07 -18.46 17.13
N GLY A 18 -5.21 -18.85 18.41
CA GLY A 18 -6.11 -18.17 19.36
C GLY A 18 -5.65 -16.75 19.70
N LYS A 19 -4.36 -16.58 19.96
CA LYS A 19 -3.74 -15.26 20.16
C LYS A 19 -3.74 -14.44 18.88
N ILE A 20 -3.42 -15.00 17.72
CA ILE A 20 -3.52 -14.26 16.43
C ILE A 20 -4.94 -13.73 16.23
N LYS A 21 -5.96 -14.58 16.43
CA LYS A 21 -7.37 -14.17 16.36
C LYS A 21 -7.68 -13.00 17.31
N LYS A 22 -7.11 -13.02 18.52
CA LYS A 22 -7.25 -11.92 19.48
C LYS A 22 -6.56 -10.64 18.99
N GLY A 23 -5.36 -10.76 18.43
CA GLY A 23 -4.61 -9.64 17.83
C GLY A 23 -5.37 -8.99 16.68
N LEU A 24 -5.91 -9.79 15.75
CA LEU A 24 -6.73 -9.30 14.64
C LEU A 24 -7.96 -8.53 15.15
N LYS A 25 -8.67 -9.07 16.15
CA LYS A 25 -9.81 -8.36 16.77
C LYS A 25 -9.43 -7.05 17.46
N GLN A 26 -8.24 -6.98 18.05
CA GLN A 26 -7.75 -5.75 18.66
C GLN A 26 -7.45 -4.68 17.61
N VAL A 27 -6.84 -5.07 16.48
CA VAL A 27 -6.65 -4.19 15.33
C VAL A 27 -7.99 -3.73 14.77
N GLU A 28 -8.91 -4.66 14.53
CA GLU A 28 -10.27 -4.36 14.05
C GLU A 28 -10.98 -3.34 14.95
N GLY A 29 -10.95 -3.56 16.27
CA GLY A 29 -11.55 -2.66 17.25
C GLY A 29 -10.94 -1.26 17.21
N LEU A 30 -9.61 -1.16 17.06
CA LEU A 30 -8.92 0.12 16.93
C LEU A 30 -9.34 0.85 15.64
N LEU A 31 -9.35 0.17 14.49
CA LEU A 31 -9.76 0.76 13.20
C LEU A 31 -11.22 1.20 13.24
N ALA A 32 -12.11 0.38 13.81
CA ALA A 32 -13.51 0.73 13.99
C ALA A 32 -13.69 1.98 14.86
N GLN A 33 -12.92 2.08 15.95
CA GLN A 33 -12.97 3.24 16.84
C GLN A 33 -12.52 4.51 16.13
N ILE A 34 -11.49 4.44 15.29
CA ILE A 34 -11.04 5.58 14.47
C ILE A 34 -12.13 6.03 13.48
N CYS A 35 -12.81 5.08 12.83
CA CYS A 35 -13.84 5.39 11.83
C CYS A 35 -15.17 5.88 12.44
N LEU A 36 -15.51 5.45 13.66
CA LEU A 36 -16.85 5.65 14.26
C LEU A 36 -16.89 6.64 15.43
N SER A 37 -15.75 7.05 16.00
CA SER A 37 -15.75 7.93 17.18
C SER A 37 -16.08 9.38 16.82
N GLY A 38 -17.35 9.77 16.72
CA GLY A 38 -17.78 11.17 16.55
C GLY A 38 -17.15 12.13 17.58
N PRO A 39 -17.14 13.47 17.34
CA PRO A 39 -16.62 14.43 18.30
C PRO A 39 -17.40 14.32 19.60
N SER A 40 -16.79 13.71 20.62
CA SER A 40 -17.33 13.63 21.96
C SER A 40 -17.26 15.02 22.59
N SER A 41 -18.34 15.80 22.43
CA SER A 41 -18.58 16.94 23.31
C SER A 41 -18.75 16.40 24.74
N PRO A 42 -17.98 16.86 25.73
CA PRO A 42 -18.06 16.36 27.09
C PRO A 42 -19.23 17.05 27.80
N ARG A 43 -20.48 16.71 27.45
CA ARG A 43 -21.67 17.12 28.23
C ARG A 43 -22.94 16.38 27.81
N LYS A 44 -23.12 15.17 28.34
CA LYS A 44 -24.33 14.71 29.06
C LYS A 44 -24.25 13.19 29.26
N GLN A 45 -23.96 12.80 30.50
CA GLN A 45 -24.61 11.62 31.06
C GLN A 45 -26.08 11.98 31.23
N GLU A 46 -26.97 11.29 30.52
CA GLU A 46 -28.22 10.77 31.07
C GLU A 46 -28.92 9.92 30.01
N ARG A 47 -29.12 8.65 30.38
CA ARG A 47 -30.20 7.73 29.97
C ARG A 47 -30.85 7.96 28.60
N GLU A 48 -30.71 6.98 27.70
CA GLU A 48 -31.87 6.28 27.13
C GLU A 48 -31.49 5.03 26.35
N ARG A 49 -32.34 4.00 26.50
CA ARG A 49 -32.29 2.76 25.75
C ARG A 49 -32.77 3.04 24.32
N GLY A 50 -31.85 3.08 23.37
CA GLY A 50 -32.16 3.09 21.94
C GLY A 50 -30.88 2.82 21.17
N ARG A 51 -30.88 1.79 20.31
CA ARG A 51 -29.77 1.51 19.39
C ARG A 51 -29.74 2.58 18.30
N GLU A 52 -29.30 3.79 18.62
CA GLU A 52 -28.92 4.77 17.61
C GLU A 52 -27.43 4.58 17.33
N GLN A 53 -27.13 4.07 16.13
CA GLN A 53 -25.77 3.93 15.64
C GLN A 53 -25.12 5.32 15.65
N ALA A 54 -23.94 5.43 16.26
CA ALA A 54 -23.15 6.66 16.23
C ALA A 54 -23.04 7.18 14.77
N PRO A 55 -23.13 8.50 14.54
CA PRO A 55 -23.06 9.06 13.20
C PRO A 55 -21.75 8.64 12.53
N ARG A 56 -21.84 7.95 11.39
CA ARG A 56 -20.68 7.51 10.61
C ARG A 56 -19.96 8.74 10.08
N LYS A 57 -18.65 8.83 10.28
CA LYS A 57 -17.84 9.89 9.67
C LYS A 57 -17.61 9.59 8.19
N VAL A 58 -17.65 10.63 7.36
CA VAL A 58 -17.14 10.53 5.99
C VAL A 58 -15.61 10.57 6.08
N LEU A 59 -14.91 9.84 5.20
CA LEU A 59 -13.43 9.78 5.16
C LEU A 59 -12.77 11.17 5.18
N ALA A 60 -13.39 12.16 4.52
CA ALA A 60 -12.92 13.55 4.50
C ALA A 60 -12.86 14.19 5.89
N ASP A 61 -13.82 13.85 6.77
CA ASP A 61 -13.96 14.43 8.11
C ASP A 61 -12.95 13.82 9.11
N LEU A 62 -12.36 12.67 8.79
CA LEU A 62 -11.35 12.01 9.64
C LEU A 62 -10.07 12.85 9.77
N SER A 63 -9.72 13.61 8.74
CA SER A 63 -8.50 14.44 8.73
C SER A 63 -8.46 15.50 9.84
N ALA A 64 -9.61 15.89 10.38
CA ALA A 64 -9.73 16.83 11.49
C ALA A 64 -9.68 16.16 12.87
N ASP A 65 -9.86 14.84 12.95
CA ASP A 65 -9.88 14.09 14.20
C ASP A 65 -8.46 13.93 14.79
N PRO A 66 -8.20 14.42 16.02
CA PRO A 66 -6.91 14.22 16.69
C PRO A 66 -6.50 12.75 16.82
N ALA A 67 -7.45 11.84 17.05
CA ALA A 67 -7.18 10.41 17.17
C ALA A 67 -6.74 9.81 15.83
N PHE A 68 -7.36 10.23 14.72
CA PHE A 68 -6.95 9.83 13.37
C PHE A 68 -5.57 10.38 13.01
N ARG A 69 -5.26 11.63 13.37
CA ARG A 69 -3.93 12.21 13.10
C ARG A 69 -2.82 11.47 13.84
N GLU A 70 -3.06 11.12 15.10
CA GLU A 70 -2.11 10.32 15.88
C GLU A 70 -1.96 8.91 15.29
N PHE A 71 -3.07 8.28 14.92
CA PHE A 71 -3.05 7.01 14.19
C PHE A 71 -2.19 7.10 12.93
N PHE A 72 -2.48 8.08 12.06
CA PHE A 72 -1.79 8.28 10.79
C PHE A 72 -0.29 8.48 11.01
N LYS A 73 0.10 9.32 11.99
CA LYS A 73 1.49 9.53 12.37
C LYS A 73 2.19 8.24 12.80
N LEU A 74 1.53 7.38 13.59
CA LEU A 74 2.08 6.10 13.98
C LEU A 74 2.25 5.16 12.78
N GLN A 75 1.35 5.22 11.79
CA GLN A 75 1.45 4.37 10.59
C GLN A 75 2.60 4.75 9.65
N GLU A 76 3.12 5.98 9.69
CA GLU A 76 4.32 6.39 8.95
C GLU A 76 5.59 5.70 9.45
N GLY A 77 5.63 5.28 10.73
CA GLY A 77 6.74 4.56 11.32
C GLY A 77 6.69 3.05 11.06
N PHE A 78 7.85 2.41 10.88
CA PHE A 78 7.91 0.95 10.70
C PHE A 78 7.46 0.16 11.94
N GLU A 79 7.62 0.73 13.13
CA GLU A 79 7.32 0.06 14.40
C GLU A 79 5.82 -0.20 14.59
N TRP A 80 5.00 0.76 14.15
CA TRP A 80 3.56 0.81 14.43
C TRP A 80 2.68 0.66 13.18
N ASN A 81 3.28 0.41 12.01
CA ASN A 81 2.55 0.19 10.77
C ASN A 81 1.78 -1.14 10.79
N ILE A 82 0.46 -1.02 10.85
CA ILE A 82 -0.47 -2.15 10.93
C ILE A 82 -0.42 -2.99 9.65
N ALA A 83 -0.41 -2.36 8.47
CA ALA A 83 -0.39 -3.10 7.20
C ALA A 83 0.85 -3.99 7.09
N GLN A 84 2.03 -3.47 7.45
CA GLN A 84 3.27 -4.26 7.50
C GLN A 84 3.19 -5.40 8.51
N ARG A 85 2.62 -5.16 9.71
CA ARG A 85 2.45 -6.21 10.71
C ARG A 85 1.50 -7.30 10.23
N LEU A 86 0.37 -6.92 9.63
CA LEU A 86 -0.61 -7.86 9.09
C LEU A 86 -0.06 -8.66 7.91
N LEU A 87 0.75 -8.07 7.02
CA LEU A 87 1.45 -8.81 5.96
C LEU A 87 2.38 -9.88 6.54
N THR A 88 3.11 -9.56 7.61
CA THR A 88 3.97 -10.53 8.30
C THR A 88 3.15 -11.67 8.91
N THR A 89 2.00 -11.36 9.51
CA THR A 89 1.09 -12.38 10.04
C THR A 89 0.47 -13.23 8.92
N LEU A 90 0.09 -12.61 7.80
CA LEU A 90 -0.50 -13.28 6.65
C LEU A 90 0.47 -14.30 6.03
N ASP A 91 1.72 -13.91 5.82
CA ASP A 91 2.79 -14.81 5.35
C ASP A 91 2.89 -16.07 6.21
N TRP A 92 2.91 -15.90 7.54
CA TRP A 92 2.90 -17.03 8.48
C TRP A 92 1.65 -17.90 8.38
N LEU A 93 0.46 -17.28 8.25
CA LEU A 93 -0.81 -18.01 8.16
C LEU A 93 -0.87 -18.86 6.88
N VAL A 94 -0.37 -18.33 5.76
CA VAL A 94 -0.32 -19.02 4.46
C VAL A 94 0.61 -20.22 4.53
N VAL A 95 1.83 -20.05 5.03
CA VAL A 95 2.83 -21.13 5.11
C VAL A 95 2.35 -22.31 5.97
N ARG A 96 1.50 -22.06 6.98
CA ARG A 96 1.00 -23.10 7.89
C ARG A 96 -0.45 -23.52 7.64
N GLY A 97 -1.13 -22.91 6.67
CA GLY A 97 -2.56 -23.04 6.40
C GLY A 97 -3.01 -24.31 5.68
N GLY A 98 -2.15 -25.32 5.52
CA GLY A 98 -2.35 -26.45 4.60
C GLY A 98 -3.67 -27.21 4.71
N ASP A 99 -4.28 -27.29 5.90
CA ASP A 99 -5.56 -27.98 6.14
C ASP A 99 -6.76 -27.03 6.29
N GLY A 100 -6.63 -25.77 5.87
CA GLY A 100 -7.69 -24.76 5.95
C GLY A 100 -8.00 -24.24 7.37
N GLN A 101 -7.23 -24.68 8.38
CA GLN A 101 -7.41 -24.30 9.79
C GLN A 101 -7.35 -22.78 10.04
N TYR A 102 -6.64 -22.06 9.16
CA TYR A 102 -6.41 -20.63 9.28
C TYR A 102 -7.20 -19.79 8.27
N ASP A 103 -8.08 -20.39 7.46
CA ASP A 103 -8.80 -19.68 6.38
C ASP A 103 -9.53 -18.44 6.88
N LEU A 104 -10.25 -18.57 7.99
CA LEU A 104 -10.96 -17.44 8.58
C LEU A 104 -10.00 -16.34 9.08
N LEU A 105 -8.81 -16.71 9.56
CA LEU A 105 -7.81 -15.73 9.99
C LEU A 105 -7.16 -15.03 8.80
N ILE A 106 -6.93 -15.76 7.70
CA ILE A 106 -6.42 -15.22 6.43
C ILE A 106 -7.41 -14.19 5.87
N VAL A 107 -8.70 -14.53 5.77
CA VAL A 107 -9.74 -13.61 5.30
C VAL A 107 -9.81 -12.36 6.19
N ASN A 108 -9.82 -12.53 7.52
CA ASN A 108 -9.82 -11.38 8.44
C ASN A 108 -8.57 -10.50 8.31
N ALA A 109 -7.40 -11.10 8.10
CA ALA A 109 -6.16 -10.35 7.90
C ALA A 109 -6.21 -9.54 6.60
N LEU A 110 -6.72 -10.12 5.51
CA LEU A 110 -6.92 -9.44 4.22
C LEU A 110 -7.90 -8.26 4.35
N ASP A 111 -9.02 -8.43 5.05
CA ASP A 111 -9.99 -7.34 5.29
C ASP A 111 -9.37 -6.20 6.12
N LEU A 112 -8.56 -6.54 7.14
CA LEU A 112 -7.86 -5.53 7.94
C LEU A 112 -6.73 -4.84 7.15
N ILE A 113 -6.05 -5.55 6.25
CA ILE A 113 -5.09 -4.95 5.33
C ILE A 113 -5.81 -3.93 4.44
N GLN A 114 -6.95 -4.29 3.84
CA GLN A 114 -7.75 -3.35 3.05
C GLN A 114 -8.11 -2.10 3.85
N GLY A 115 -8.66 -2.26 5.06
CA GLY A 115 -9.01 -1.14 5.94
C GLY A 115 -7.80 -0.26 6.28
N ALA A 116 -6.65 -0.87 6.61
CA ALA A 116 -5.43 -0.14 6.93
C ALA A 116 -4.89 0.64 5.73
N LEU A 117 -4.93 0.07 4.51
CA LEU A 117 -4.50 0.74 3.28
C LEU A 117 -5.42 1.91 2.89
N LEU A 118 -6.72 1.80 3.16
CA LEU A 118 -7.67 2.89 2.92
C LEU A 118 -7.52 4.04 3.92
N LEU A 119 -7.24 3.73 5.19
CA LEU A 119 -7.02 4.74 6.23
C LEU A 119 -5.62 5.37 6.16
N HIS A 120 -4.63 4.63 5.68
CA HIS A 120 -3.27 5.09 5.49
C HIS A 120 -2.75 4.73 4.07
N PRO A 121 -3.15 5.52 3.04
CA PRO A 121 -2.73 5.30 1.66
C PRO A 121 -1.21 5.13 1.43
N PRO A 122 -0.29 5.79 2.17
CA PRO A 122 1.14 5.56 2.02
C PRO A 122 1.57 4.10 2.27
N SER A 123 0.82 3.34 3.07
CA SER A 123 1.08 1.91 3.29
C SER A 123 0.94 1.07 2.01
N LYS A 124 0.25 1.56 0.97
CA LYS A 124 0.18 0.85 -0.32
C LYS A 124 1.56 0.69 -0.96
N ALA A 125 2.53 1.56 -0.64
CA ALA A 125 3.91 1.44 -1.13
C ALA A 125 4.59 0.11 -0.71
N LEU A 126 4.07 -0.60 0.30
CA LEU A 126 4.55 -1.93 0.68
C LEU A 126 4.45 -2.92 -0.50
N PHE A 127 3.45 -2.78 -1.36
CA PHE A 127 3.21 -3.68 -2.50
C PHE A 127 4.07 -3.36 -3.74
N SER A 128 4.91 -2.33 -3.68
CA SER A 128 5.97 -2.12 -4.67
C SER A 128 7.09 -3.17 -4.56
N ARG A 129 7.10 -3.94 -3.47
CA ARG A 129 8.02 -5.06 -3.26
C ARG A 129 7.39 -6.35 -3.76
N SER A 130 8.11 -7.07 -4.60
CA SER A 130 7.62 -8.33 -5.19
C SER A 130 7.21 -9.37 -4.15
N VAL A 131 7.89 -9.43 -3.00
CA VAL A 131 7.56 -10.37 -1.91
C VAL A 131 6.14 -10.17 -1.40
N HIS A 132 5.71 -8.93 -1.16
CA HIS A 132 4.36 -8.67 -0.66
C HIS A 132 3.29 -8.82 -1.76
N MET A 133 3.64 -8.51 -3.01
CA MET A 133 2.72 -8.72 -4.14
C MET A 133 2.51 -10.22 -4.40
N ASN A 134 3.59 -11.02 -4.41
CA ASN A 134 3.50 -12.47 -4.54
C ASN A 134 2.65 -13.10 -3.45
N LEU A 135 2.74 -12.62 -2.20
CA LEU A 135 1.87 -13.10 -1.13
C LEU A 135 0.37 -12.98 -1.49
N LEU A 136 -0.04 -11.91 -2.18
CA LEU A 136 -1.42 -11.78 -2.66
C LEU A 136 -1.73 -12.66 -3.87
N LEU A 137 -0.76 -12.87 -4.76
CA LEU A 137 -0.92 -13.72 -5.95
C LEU A 137 -0.99 -15.21 -5.57
N ASP A 138 -0.20 -15.65 -4.59
CA ASP A 138 -0.21 -17.03 -4.07
C ASP A 138 -1.57 -17.38 -3.46
N LEU A 139 -2.24 -16.41 -2.84
CA LEU A 139 -3.60 -16.57 -2.32
C LEU A 139 -4.68 -16.73 -3.41
N LEU A 140 -4.36 -16.43 -4.67
CA LEU A 140 -5.25 -16.69 -5.81
C LEU A 140 -5.11 -18.10 -6.39
N GLU A 141 -4.14 -18.89 -5.91
CA GLU A 141 -3.97 -20.25 -6.41
C GLU A 141 -5.24 -21.10 -6.20
N PRO A 142 -5.56 -22.04 -7.11
CA PRO A 142 -6.77 -22.88 -7.03
C PRO A 142 -6.89 -23.73 -5.76
N VAL A 143 -5.79 -23.97 -5.04
CA VAL A 143 -5.77 -24.70 -3.76
C VAL A 143 -6.50 -23.94 -2.65
N ASN A 144 -6.55 -22.61 -2.73
CA ASN A 144 -7.19 -21.77 -1.72
C ASN A 144 -8.71 -21.76 -1.89
N CYS A 145 -9.43 -21.68 -0.78
CA CYS A 145 -10.89 -21.67 -0.83
C CYS A 145 -11.43 -20.37 -1.48
N PRO A 146 -12.66 -20.40 -2.04
CA PRO A 146 -13.24 -19.24 -2.75
C PRO A 146 -13.31 -17.94 -1.93
N ALA A 147 -13.45 -18.05 -0.60
CA ALA A 147 -13.49 -16.90 0.29
C ALA A 147 -12.13 -16.18 0.35
N ILE A 148 -11.03 -16.94 0.45
CA ILE A 148 -9.67 -16.40 0.43
C ILE A 148 -9.39 -15.73 -0.92
N GLN A 149 -9.68 -16.42 -2.02
CA GLN A 149 -9.47 -15.88 -3.37
C GLN A 149 -10.23 -14.57 -3.55
N SER A 150 -11.50 -14.51 -3.15
CA SER A 150 -12.32 -13.29 -3.23
C SER A 150 -11.75 -12.14 -2.40
N ALA A 151 -11.32 -12.41 -1.16
CA ALA A 151 -10.71 -11.42 -0.29
C ALA A 151 -9.34 -10.94 -0.81
N ALA A 152 -8.56 -11.84 -1.41
CA ALA A 152 -7.27 -11.52 -2.03
C ALA A 152 -7.45 -10.62 -3.27
N VAL A 153 -8.43 -10.90 -4.13
CA VAL A 153 -8.78 -10.03 -5.27
C VAL A 153 -9.19 -8.64 -4.79
N ALA A 154 -10.05 -8.54 -3.76
CA ALA A 154 -10.43 -7.25 -3.18
C ALA A 154 -9.21 -6.48 -2.62
N THR A 155 -8.31 -7.20 -1.93
CA THR A 155 -7.07 -6.63 -1.39
C THR A 155 -6.13 -6.15 -2.49
N LEU A 156 -6.03 -6.88 -3.60
CA LEU A 156 -5.29 -6.46 -4.79
C LEU A 156 -5.85 -5.14 -5.34
N VAL A 157 -7.18 -5.01 -5.53
CA VAL A 157 -7.78 -3.75 -5.99
C VAL A 157 -7.37 -2.58 -5.09
N VAL A 158 -7.48 -2.73 -3.76
CA VAL A 158 -7.10 -1.67 -2.81
C VAL A 158 -5.60 -1.35 -2.86
N ALA A 159 -4.75 -2.36 -3.04
CA ALA A 159 -3.30 -2.18 -3.16
C ALA A 159 -2.90 -1.48 -4.47
N LEU A 160 -3.65 -1.68 -5.56
CA LEU A 160 -3.35 -1.16 -6.89
C LEU A 160 -3.99 0.19 -7.20
N VAL A 161 -5.14 0.50 -6.60
CA VAL A 161 -5.86 1.76 -6.88
C VAL A 161 -5.02 2.98 -6.50
N ASP A 162 -4.91 3.92 -7.44
CA ASP A 162 -4.06 5.12 -7.40
C ASP A 162 -2.55 4.83 -7.21
N MET A 163 -2.11 3.61 -7.51
CA MET A 163 -0.73 3.15 -7.33
C MET A 163 -0.22 2.45 -8.61
N PRO A 164 0.00 3.20 -9.72
CA PRO A 164 0.45 2.62 -10.98
C PRO A 164 1.75 1.81 -10.83
N GLN A 165 2.65 2.22 -9.93
CA GLN A 165 3.86 1.46 -9.59
C GLN A 165 3.56 0.04 -9.07
N ASN A 166 2.54 -0.12 -8.22
CA ASN A 166 2.15 -1.44 -7.73
C ASN A 166 1.55 -2.27 -8.88
N THR A 167 0.79 -1.63 -9.79
CA THR A 167 0.26 -2.30 -10.98
C THR A 167 1.39 -2.82 -11.87
N ARG A 168 2.48 -2.05 -12.03
CA ARG A 168 3.67 -2.51 -12.76
C ARG A 168 4.29 -3.76 -12.13
N VAL A 169 4.40 -3.80 -10.79
CA VAL A 169 4.95 -4.96 -10.07
C VAL A 169 4.04 -6.18 -10.21
N PHE A 170 2.72 -5.99 -10.09
CA PHE A 170 1.72 -7.04 -10.34
C PHE A 170 1.87 -7.64 -11.74
N GLU A 171 2.01 -6.81 -12.77
CA GLU A 171 2.18 -7.28 -14.15
C GLU A 171 3.51 -8.00 -14.38
N GLN A 172 4.61 -7.52 -13.79
CA GLN A 172 5.92 -8.16 -13.87
C GLN A 172 5.97 -9.54 -13.22
N LEU A 173 5.07 -9.80 -12.27
CA LEU A 173 4.93 -11.08 -11.57
C LEU A 173 3.86 -11.96 -12.19
N ASP A 174 3.54 -11.74 -13.47
CA ASP A 174 2.52 -12.48 -14.22
C ASP A 174 1.13 -12.46 -13.55
N GLY A 175 0.83 -11.42 -12.77
CA GLY A 175 -0.44 -11.31 -12.05
C GLY A 175 -1.67 -11.34 -12.95
N LEU A 176 -1.56 -10.78 -14.17
CA LEU A 176 -2.61 -10.89 -15.19
C LEU A 176 -2.82 -12.33 -15.65
N LEU A 177 -1.75 -13.11 -15.84
CA LEU A 177 -1.87 -14.52 -16.18
C LEU A 177 -2.56 -15.28 -15.05
N THR A 178 -2.20 -15.02 -13.79
CA THR A 178 -2.82 -15.63 -12.61
C THR A 178 -4.32 -15.34 -12.55
N VAL A 179 -4.71 -14.06 -12.61
CA VAL A 179 -6.11 -13.61 -12.58
C VAL A 179 -6.92 -14.20 -13.73
N THR A 180 -6.39 -14.13 -14.96
CA THR A 180 -7.13 -14.61 -16.15
C THR A 180 -7.18 -16.14 -16.23
N SER A 181 -6.18 -16.85 -15.72
CA SER A 181 -6.21 -18.32 -15.63
C SER A 181 -7.25 -18.78 -14.61
N LEU A 182 -7.31 -18.12 -13.45
CA LEU A 182 -8.36 -18.38 -12.45
C LEU A 182 -9.76 -18.04 -13.03
N PHE A 183 -9.90 -16.95 -13.78
CA PHE A 183 -11.17 -16.59 -14.41
C PHE A 183 -11.64 -17.62 -15.45
N LYS A 184 -10.71 -18.13 -16.27
CA LYS A 184 -10.97 -19.14 -17.31
C LYS A 184 -11.31 -20.51 -16.74
N SER A 185 -10.76 -20.86 -15.58
CA SER A 185 -10.99 -22.18 -14.99
C SER A 185 -12.50 -22.43 -14.80
N ARG A 186 -12.93 -23.65 -15.16
CA ARG A 186 -14.32 -24.10 -14.98
C ARG A 186 -14.64 -24.43 -13.53
N GLU A 187 -13.61 -24.68 -12.72
CA GLU A 187 -13.71 -25.02 -11.31
C GLU A 187 -13.92 -23.78 -10.43
N THR A 188 -13.58 -22.60 -10.94
CA THR A 188 -13.75 -21.34 -10.22
C THR A 188 -15.23 -21.03 -10.00
N GLY A 189 -15.60 -20.84 -8.73
CA GLY A 189 -16.96 -20.50 -8.32
C GLY A 189 -17.45 -19.17 -8.88
N ARG A 190 -18.77 -19.01 -9.01
CA ARG A 190 -19.40 -17.82 -9.58
C ARG A 190 -19.02 -16.53 -8.84
N ASP A 191 -18.96 -16.58 -7.51
CA ASP A 191 -18.63 -15.41 -6.68
C ASP A 191 -17.20 -14.92 -6.94
N VAL A 192 -16.25 -15.85 -7.07
CA VAL A 192 -14.85 -15.52 -7.41
C VAL A 192 -14.77 -14.96 -8.82
N LYS A 193 -15.48 -15.56 -9.79
CA LYS A 193 -15.54 -15.01 -11.16
C LYS A 193 -16.09 -13.60 -11.20
N PHE A 194 -17.11 -13.31 -10.39
CA PHE A 194 -17.65 -11.97 -10.27
C PHE A 194 -16.60 -10.97 -9.76
N ARG A 195 -15.85 -11.33 -8.70
CA ARG A 195 -14.73 -10.51 -8.20
C ARG A 195 -13.62 -10.32 -9.23
N LEU A 196 -13.27 -11.36 -9.98
CA LEU A 196 -12.27 -11.27 -11.05
C LEU A 196 -12.74 -10.36 -12.20
N THR A 197 -14.03 -10.38 -12.54
CA THR A 197 -14.62 -9.44 -13.50
C THR A 197 -14.54 -7.99 -12.99
N GLU A 198 -14.90 -7.74 -11.72
CA GLU A 198 -14.73 -6.41 -11.10
C GLU A 198 -13.28 -5.94 -11.15
N PHE A 199 -12.32 -6.85 -10.87
CA PHE A 199 -10.91 -6.56 -10.98
C PHE A 199 -10.49 -6.20 -12.42
N LEU A 200 -10.97 -6.93 -13.44
CA LEU A 200 -10.66 -6.64 -14.84
C LEU A 200 -11.23 -5.28 -15.27
N TYR A 201 -12.45 -4.93 -14.84
CA TYR A 201 -13.02 -3.60 -15.06
C TYR A 201 -12.16 -2.51 -14.41
N PHE A 202 -11.76 -2.71 -13.15
CA PHE A 202 -10.85 -1.81 -12.45
C PHE A 202 -9.52 -1.65 -13.22
N TYR A 203 -8.89 -2.76 -13.59
CA TYR A 203 -7.59 -2.76 -14.28
C TYR A 203 -7.65 -2.02 -15.63
N LEU A 204 -8.76 -2.13 -16.36
CA LEU A 204 -8.96 -1.47 -17.65
C LEU A 204 -9.35 0.01 -17.53
N THR A 205 -9.69 0.50 -16.33
CA THR A 205 -10.02 1.92 -16.10
C THR A 205 -8.76 2.79 -16.19
N PRO A 206 -8.79 4.04 -16.72
CA PRO A 206 -7.60 4.89 -16.81
C PRO A 206 -6.83 5.00 -15.50
N GLU A 207 -5.50 5.00 -15.57
CA GLU A 207 -4.66 5.20 -14.38
C GLU A 207 -4.54 6.68 -14.06
N THR A 208 -4.86 7.08 -12.83
CA THR A 208 -4.57 8.42 -12.33
C THR A 208 -3.10 8.46 -11.90
N PRO A 209 -2.29 9.43 -12.35
CA PRO A 209 -0.93 9.58 -11.83
C PRO A 209 -1.00 9.80 -10.31
N SER A 210 -0.17 9.07 -9.56
CA SER A 210 -0.07 9.25 -8.11
C SER A 210 0.32 10.70 -7.83
N ILE A 211 -0.60 11.50 -7.27
CA ILE A 211 -0.31 12.89 -6.92
C ILE A 211 0.86 12.87 -5.92
N PRO A 212 1.99 13.54 -6.22
CA PRO A 212 3.08 13.65 -5.26
C PRO A 212 2.54 14.21 -3.96
N ARG A 213 3.05 13.68 -2.84
CA ARG A 213 2.87 14.19 -1.48
C ARG A 213 2.50 15.68 -1.51
N ALA A 214 1.35 16.03 -0.95
CA ALA A 214 1.18 17.36 -0.42
C ALA A 214 2.24 17.50 0.68
N GLU A 215 3.44 17.94 0.28
CA GLU A 215 4.37 18.57 1.19
C GLU A 215 3.52 19.55 2.00
N SER A 216 3.59 19.36 3.31
CA SER A 216 3.17 20.30 4.34
C SER A 216 3.00 21.68 3.71
N ARG A 217 1.75 22.18 3.65
CA ARG A 217 1.50 23.59 3.35
C ARG A 217 2.30 24.38 4.38
N VAL A 218 3.53 24.75 4.01
CA VAL A 218 4.41 25.56 4.83
C VAL A 218 3.67 26.87 4.98
N ASN A 219 3.16 27.11 6.18
CA ASN A 219 2.62 28.40 6.59
C ASN A 219 3.57 29.52 6.11
N PRO A 220 3.09 30.52 5.36
CA PRO A 220 3.94 31.63 4.89
C PRO A 220 4.32 32.62 5.99
N ALA A 221 4.31 32.21 7.27
CA ALA A 221 4.42 33.08 8.43
C ALA A 221 5.49 32.67 9.46
N ALA A 222 6.56 31.97 9.04
CA ALA A 222 7.69 31.67 9.93
C ALA A 222 9.04 31.77 9.19
N PRO A 223 9.89 32.78 9.47
CA PRO A 223 11.22 32.87 8.89
C PRO A 223 12.18 31.88 9.54
N GLY A 224 12.84 31.07 8.71
CA GLY A 224 14.21 30.60 8.91
C GLY A 224 14.49 29.68 10.10
N LEU A 225 14.42 28.36 9.88
CA LEU A 225 15.35 27.45 10.56
C LEU A 225 15.76 26.31 9.63
N LEU A 226 17.06 26.33 9.33
CA LEU A 226 17.84 25.48 8.44
C LEU A 226 17.49 23.99 8.51
N GLN A 227 17.02 23.44 7.39
CA GLN A 227 17.19 22.04 7.03
C GLN A 227 18.69 21.77 6.85
N ARG A 228 19.31 21.00 7.73
CA ARG A 228 20.64 20.43 7.51
C ARG A 228 20.55 18.91 7.54
N SER A 229 20.70 18.32 6.36
CA SER A 229 20.82 16.87 6.14
C SER A 229 22.06 16.30 6.86
N PRO A 230 21.97 15.14 7.54
CA PRO A 230 23.09 14.53 8.24
C PRO A 230 23.82 13.55 7.31
N SER A 231 24.75 14.06 6.51
CA SER A 231 25.69 13.20 5.78
C SER A 231 26.92 13.99 5.32
N LYS A 232 27.82 14.29 6.28
CA LYS A 232 29.28 14.50 6.11
C LYS A 232 29.96 14.95 7.41
N LEU A 233 29.73 14.24 8.53
CA LEU A 233 30.49 14.45 9.75
C LEU A 233 31.64 13.43 9.86
N ALA A 234 32.63 13.53 8.97
CA ALA A 234 33.87 12.75 9.06
C ALA A 234 35.02 13.43 8.29
N LYS A 235 35.25 14.75 8.46
CA LYS A 235 36.52 15.36 8.01
C LYS A 235 36.84 16.79 8.50
N VAL A 236 36.43 17.21 9.71
CA VAL A 236 36.72 18.59 10.19
C VAL A 236 37.23 18.65 11.64
N PHE A 237 37.79 17.56 12.18
CA PHE A 237 38.64 17.65 13.38
C PHE A 237 39.93 16.87 13.12
N GLY A 238 41.01 17.62 12.87
CA GLY A 238 42.32 17.03 12.61
C GLY A 238 43.32 18.04 12.05
N GLY A 239 43.48 19.18 12.73
CA GLY A 239 44.56 20.13 12.46
C GLY A 239 45.62 20.05 13.56
N GLY A 240 46.83 19.64 13.19
CA GLY A 240 48.08 20.12 13.81
C GLY A 240 48.91 19.11 14.62
N VAL A 241 50.22 19.09 14.30
CA VAL A 241 51.39 18.46 14.98
C VAL A 241 51.68 17.03 14.51
N GLY A 242 52.84 16.64 13.97
CA GLY A 242 54.11 17.29 13.63
C GLY A 242 55.16 16.18 13.35
N GLY A 243 56.05 16.41 12.38
CA GLY A 243 57.23 15.55 12.05
C GLY A 243 56.91 14.31 11.21
N GLY A 244 57.67 13.87 10.22
CA GLY A 244 58.96 14.23 9.66
C GLY A 244 59.42 13.02 8.81
N GLY A 245 60.07 13.24 7.65
CA GLY A 245 60.79 12.18 6.94
C GLY A 245 60.34 11.86 5.50
N ALA A 246 60.95 12.56 4.55
CA ALA A 246 61.53 12.11 3.28
C ALA A 246 60.92 10.90 2.53
N ALA A 247 60.50 11.11 1.27
CA ALA A 247 61.36 10.98 0.08
C ALA A 247 60.56 10.64 -1.20
N ALA A 248 60.93 11.34 -2.29
CA ALA A 248 60.86 10.92 -3.70
C ALA A 248 59.46 10.73 -4.36
N ALA A 249 59.19 11.09 -5.60
CA ALA A 249 59.92 11.79 -6.65
C ALA A 249 58.96 11.94 -7.86
N ARG A 250 59.10 13.07 -8.59
CA ARG A 250 58.96 13.23 -10.06
C ARG A 250 57.53 13.15 -10.66
N SER A 251 57.03 14.28 -11.17
CA SER A 251 56.98 14.67 -12.62
C SER A 251 55.65 14.26 -13.24
N SER A 252 54.94 15.01 -14.07
CA SER A 252 55.17 16.28 -14.75
C SER A 252 53.89 16.64 -15.53
N ALA A 253 53.65 17.95 -15.64
CA ALA A 253 53.17 18.65 -16.84
C ALA A 253 51.70 18.55 -17.30
N ALA A 254 51.31 19.72 -17.84
CA ALA A 254 50.25 20.02 -18.79
C ALA A 254 48.84 20.28 -18.23
N GLY A 255 48.59 21.55 -17.95
CA GLY A 255 47.25 22.11 -18.07
C GLY A 255 46.87 22.35 -19.54
N ALA A 256 45.58 22.30 -19.83
CA ALA A 256 44.93 23.15 -20.82
C ALA A 256 43.40 23.06 -20.63
N ASN A 257 42.79 24.23 -20.72
CA ASN A 257 41.40 24.54 -20.46
C ASN A 257 40.39 23.96 -21.47
N ASN A 258 39.15 23.88 -20.97
CA ASN A 258 37.88 24.19 -21.66
C ASN A 258 37.24 23.14 -22.58
N ALA A 259 36.09 22.60 -22.16
CA ALA A 259 34.85 22.61 -22.93
C ALA A 259 33.70 22.00 -22.12
N SER A 260 32.84 22.88 -21.62
CA SER A 260 31.49 22.61 -21.17
C SER A 260 30.66 21.94 -22.27
N LYS A 261 30.20 20.71 -22.04
CA LYS A 261 28.99 20.17 -22.66
C LYS A 261 28.18 19.42 -21.62
N GLY A 262 26.95 19.88 -21.46
CA GLY A 262 26.00 19.45 -20.44
C GLY A 262 25.78 17.95 -20.46
N HIS A 263 26.03 17.33 -19.31
CA HIS A 263 25.37 16.10 -18.95
C HIS A 263 24.10 16.50 -18.22
N GLU A 264 23.02 16.65 -18.98
CA GLU A 264 21.67 16.64 -18.45
C GLU A 264 21.52 15.36 -17.63
N ARG A 265 21.44 15.51 -16.31
CA ARG A 265 20.94 14.46 -15.45
C ARG A 265 19.53 14.14 -15.96
N PRO A 266 19.20 12.90 -16.33
CA PRO A 266 17.82 12.59 -16.61
C PRO A 266 17.06 12.82 -15.31
N GLY A 267 16.23 13.86 -15.30
CA GLY A 267 15.23 14.04 -14.26
C GLY A 267 14.47 12.73 -14.15
N SER A 268 14.33 12.24 -12.91
CA SER A 268 13.50 11.10 -12.56
C SER A 268 12.10 11.33 -13.13
N SER A 269 11.83 10.72 -14.29
CA SER A 269 10.53 10.73 -14.92
C SER A 269 9.64 9.77 -14.14
N GLU A 270 9.05 10.26 -13.05
CA GLU A 270 7.97 9.58 -12.32
C GLU A 270 6.70 9.44 -13.19
N ASN A 271 6.69 10.05 -14.37
CA ASN A 271 5.69 9.85 -15.45
C ASN A 271 5.84 8.50 -16.20
N GLY A 272 6.83 7.67 -15.87
CA GLY A 272 7.08 6.39 -16.55
C GLY A 272 6.25 5.19 -16.06
N ALA A 273 5.46 5.35 -14.98
CA ALA A 273 4.74 4.23 -14.37
C ALA A 273 3.33 4.02 -14.92
N THR A 274 2.71 5.03 -15.53
CA THR A 274 1.32 4.95 -15.98
C THR A 274 1.20 4.36 -17.38
N LEU A 275 0.26 3.43 -17.58
CA LEU A 275 -0.09 2.91 -18.91
C LEU A 275 -1.45 3.43 -19.41
N SER A 276 -1.55 3.63 -20.73
CA SER A 276 -2.81 3.94 -21.39
C SER A 276 -3.78 2.73 -21.35
N VAL A 277 -5.07 3.00 -21.53
CA VAL A 277 -6.09 1.94 -21.58
C VAL A 277 -5.83 0.98 -22.75
N GLU A 278 -5.36 1.49 -23.89
CA GLU A 278 -5.01 0.68 -25.07
C GLU A 278 -3.84 -0.25 -24.78
N ALA A 279 -2.80 0.26 -24.10
CA ALA A 279 -1.67 -0.58 -23.70
C ALA A 279 -2.13 -1.69 -22.73
N LYS A 280 -2.97 -1.34 -21.75
CA LYS A 280 -3.54 -2.32 -20.82
C LYS A 280 -4.45 -3.33 -21.49
N LYS A 281 -5.25 -2.92 -22.48
CA LYS A 281 -6.05 -3.82 -23.33
C LYS A 281 -5.16 -4.86 -23.99
N LEU A 282 -4.07 -4.44 -24.63
CA LEU A 282 -3.13 -5.37 -25.27
C LEU A 282 -2.56 -6.40 -24.27
N LEU A 283 -2.30 -5.99 -23.03
CA LEU A 283 -1.80 -6.90 -22.00
C LEU A 283 -2.82 -7.97 -21.63
N VAL A 284 -4.10 -7.60 -21.47
CA VAL A 284 -5.18 -8.53 -21.14
C VAL A 284 -5.54 -9.42 -22.34
N ASP A 285 -5.55 -8.87 -23.55
CA ASP A 285 -5.85 -9.61 -24.79
C ASP A 285 -4.88 -10.77 -25.03
N ARG A 286 -3.63 -10.68 -24.55
CA ARG A 286 -2.67 -11.81 -24.58
C ARG A 286 -3.18 -13.05 -23.85
N TYR A 287 -4.03 -12.88 -22.84
CA TYR A 287 -4.51 -13.97 -21.99
C TYR A 287 -6.02 -14.26 -22.13
N LEU A 288 -6.81 -13.26 -22.56
CA LEU A 288 -8.26 -13.33 -22.79
C LEU A 288 -8.64 -12.71 -24.15
N PRO A 289 -8.24 -13.32 -25.28
CA PRO A 289 -8.51 -12.77 -26.59
C PRO A 289 -10.02 -12.66 -26.85
N GLY A 290 -10.48 -11.49 -27.31
CA GLY A 290 -11.86 -11.24 -27.74
C GLY A 290 -12.85 -10.91 -26.61
N VAL A 291 -12.45 -11.01 -25.34
CA VAL A 291 -13.31 -10.67 -24.18
C VAL A 291 -13.14 -9.20 -23.79
N VAL A 292 -11.96 -8.62 -24.02
CA VAL A 292 -11.63 -7.27 -23.53
C VAL A 292 -12.49 -6.19 -24.19
N ASP A 293 -12.85 -6.34 -25.46
CA ASP A 293 -13.72 -5.40 -26.17
C ASP A 293 -15.14 -5.37 -25.61
N GLU A 294 -15.67 -6.53 -25.20
CA GLU A 294 -16.97 -6.61 -24.52
C GLU A 294 -16.91 -5.93 -23.15
N LEU A 295 -15.84 -6.19 -22.39
CA LEU A 295 -15.63 -5.55 -21.08
C LEU A 295 -15.52 -4.02 -21.20
N LEU A 296 -14.79 -3.50 -22.18
CA LEU A 296 -14.66 -2.05 -22.39
C LEU A 296 -16.00 -1.42 -22.81
N LYS A 297 -16.75 -2.10 -23.69
CA LYS A 297 -18.09 -1.66 -24.09
C LYS A 297 -19.05 -1.60 -22.89
N ASP A 298 -19.00 -2.60 -22.02
CA ASP A 298 -19.79 -2.62 -20.79
C ASP A 298 -19.37 -1.49 -19.84
N LEU A 299 -18.07 -1.23 -19.71
CA LEU A 299 -17.54 -0.14 -18.89
C LEU A 299 -18.06 1.24 -19.36
N ASP A 300 -18.04 1.48 -20.67
CA ASP A 300 -18.55 2.71 -21.29
C ASP A 300 -20.07 2.87 -21.12
N THR A 301 -20.79 1.75 -21.24
CA THR A 301 -22.27 1.73 -21.18
C THR A 301 -22.77 1.95 -19.76
N TYR A 302 -22.19 1.25 -18.77
CA TYR A 302 -22.71 1.22 -17.42
C TYR A 302 -22.04 2.22 -16.47
N LYS A 303 -20.85 2.74 -16.82
CA LYS A 303 -20.04 3.60 -15.94
C LYS A 303 -20.07 3.11 -14.48
N PRO A 304 -19.66 1.86 -14.20
CA PRO A 304 -19.89 1.21 -12.91
C PRO A 304 -19.30 1.97 -11.71
N PHE A 305 -18.35 2.89 -11.93
CA PHE A 305 -17.75 3.76 -10.93
C PHE A 305 -18.34 5.19 -10.89
N GLY A 306 -19.55 5.39 -11.43
CA GLY A 306 -20.31 6.64 -11.27
C GLY A 306 -19.73 7.88 -11.96
N GLY A 307 -18.83 7.72 -12.94
CA GLY A 307 -18.18 8.86 -13.62
C GLY A 307 -17.20 9.65 -12.75
N VAL A 308 -16.82 9.13 -11.57
CA VAL A 308 -15.88 9.78 -10.64
C VAL A 308 -14.42 9.71 -11.14
N LEU A 309 -14.16 8.84 -12.12
CA LEU A 309 -12.84 8.60 -12.72
C LEU A 309 -12.67 9.28 -14.09
N SER A 310 -13.55 10.26 -14.41
CA SER A 310 -13.53 11.07 -15.63
C SER A 310 -12.93 12.46 -15.38
#